data_AF-A0A6N4SWV0-F1
#
_entry.id   AF-A0A6N4SWV0-F1
#
_cell.length_a   1.000
_cell.length_b   1.000
_cell.length_c   1.000
_cell.angle_alpha   90.00
_cell.angle_beta   90.00
_cell.angle_gamma   90.00
#
_symmetry.space_group_name_H-M   'P 1'
#
loop_
_entity.id
_entity.type
_entity.pdbx_description
1 polymer ?
#
loop_
_entity_poly.entity_id
_entity_poly.type
_entity_poly.pdbx_seq_one_letter_code
_entity_poly.pdbx_strand_id
1 'polypeptide(L)'
;MQKPGFVVLAAGLENGKDGSFTDWVKALRVEKVKKCVLRSSAQEAEKLPAHIAAAFAGAQEYLFEVITEKTAHCYVIRSIYSPQYAITTELFTELTDAQTNSAALWQLVAELITESNELNGRKTVDKSVVKEYLNSREGKEEFNFLASKLSEEMQIECVVTQSPFIFPQHLQHLFYQSDFSFYDGADREIAFLYTLKACSAEELLMLVQGQPFAADIWAQCEKELKEYPREGIPVLAASEFEAYIKSQTTEALNQNGIANIICVAIRTLSEQHHVRPAIPEALKDVFGPDKKEYDKALARGNVKDRWYLKSNEKPWEICYFEPVDITTLLEPEIDLKKAKQEFAQALSEIEGFAKKIQSSYQEAFRFAGYFLSAAVPAGNYDPPHLEIISKDLEAKGFSERAIQILVNNFLYLEEWHKMKFDTETILGLFAVNNADHFGGMGSWNDQYVEEDPETYNRVSARTFDAMKKYFVSLLSK
;
A
#
# COMPACT_ATOMS: atom_id res chain seq x y z
N MET A 1 -9.35 -7.35 6.54
CA MET A 1 -10.78 -7.51 6.21
C MET A 1 -10.84 -8.42 4.97
N GLN A 2 -11.31 -9.68 5.11
CA GLN A 2 -11.35 -10.61 3.99
C GLN A 2 -12.39 -10.13 2.95
N LYS A 3 -12.02 -10.11 1.66
CA LYS A 3 -12.99 -9.82 0.59
C LYS A 3 -13.97 -11.01 0.50
N PRO A 4 -15.29 -10.78 0.36
CA PRO A 4 -16.26 -11.85 0.13
C PRO A 4 -15.83 -12.74 -1.05
N GLY A 5 -15.85 -14.07 -0.86
CA GLY A 5 -15.46 -15.05 -1.90
C GLY A 5 -13.99 -15.52 -1.86
N PHE A 6 -13.17 -15.02 -0.93
CA PHE A 6 -11.81 -15.55 -0.71
C PHE A 6 -11.85 -17.01 -0.23
N VAL A 7 -11.14 -17.89 -0.93
CA VAL A 7 -10.88 -19.27 -0.47
C VAL A 7 -9.49 -19.30 0.17
N VAL A 8 -9.42 -19.63 1.46
CA VAL A 8 -8.16 -19.89 2.15
C VAL A 8 -7.89 -21.39 2.11
N LEU A 9 -6.80 -21.79 1.47
CA LEU A 9 -6.33 -23.16 1.44
C LEU A 9 -5.09 -23.27 2.33
N ALA A 10 -5.04 -24.30 3.17
CA ALA A 10 -3.81 -24.64 3.86
C ALA A 10 -3.04 -25.71 3.07
N ALA A 11 -1.72 -25.66 3.10
CA ALA A 11 -0.85 -26.68 2.53
C ALA A 11 0.39 -26.88 3.41
N GLY A 12 0.90 -28.11 3.47
CA GLY A 12 2.23 -28.37 4.02
C GLY A 12 3.26 -28.19 2.92
N LEU A 13 4.40 -27.57 3.20
CA LEU A 13 5.56 -27.60 2.29
C LEU A 13 6.55 -28.63 2.83
N GLU A 14 6.77 -29.74 2.13
CA GLU A 14 7.87 -30.65 2.47
C GLU A 14 8.92 -30.58 1.35
N ASN A 15 10.14 -30.13 1.68
CA ASN A 15 11.25 -29.99 0.73
C ASN A 15 10.89 -29.16 -0.52
N GLY A 16 10.11 -28.08 -0.35
CA GLY A 16 9.69 -27.20 -1.45
C GLY A 16 8.59 -27.77 -2.36
N LYS A 17 7.93 -28.87 -1.96
CA LYS A 17 6.78 -29.44 -2.68
C LYS A 17 5.49 -29.25 -1.91
N ASP A 18 4.44 -28.86 -2.63
CA ASP A 18 3.10 -28.69 -2.11
C ASP A 18 2.49 -30.03 -1.69
N GLY A 19 2.17 -30.16 -0.40
CA GLY A 19 1.41 -31.26 0.17
C GLY A 19 0.03 -30.79 0.63
N SER A 20 -0.99 -31.65 0.52
CA SER A 20 -2.33 -31.31 1.01
C SER A 20 -2.29 -31.10 2.54
N PHE A 21 -3.02 -30.10 3.06
CA PHE A 21 -3.13 -29.91 4.51
C PHE A 21 -3.61 -31.16 5.25
N THR A 22 -4.52 -31.92 4.62
CA THR A 22 -5.05 -33.14 5.22
C THR A 22 -3.94 -34.17 5.43
N ASP A 23 -3.04 -34.32 4.47
CA ASP A 23 -1.94 -35.28 4.57
C ASP A 23 -0.86 -34.80 5.54
N TRP A 24 -0.56 -33.49 5.54
CA TRP A 24 0.33 -32.86 6.53
C TRP A 24 -0.19 -33.07 7.97
N VAL A 25 -1.47 -32.78 8.24
CA VAL A 25 -2.07 -33.02 9.56
C VAL A 25 -2.08 -34.51 9.93
N LYS A 26 -2.36 -35.41 8.97
CA LYS A 26 -2.31 -36.86 9.22
C LYS A 26 -0.91 -37.30 9.64
N ALA A 27 0.13 -36.82 8.97
CA ALA A 27 1.52 -37.15 9.31
C ALA A 27 1.85 -36.75 10.76
N LEU A 28 1.50 -35.52 11.16
CA LEU A 28 1.68 -35.05 12.54
C LEU A 28 0.87 -35.86 13.56
N ARG A 29 -0.36 -36.28 13.22
CA ARG A 29 -1.20 -37.10 14.11
C ARG A 29 -0.65 -38.51 14.32
N VAL A 30 0.05 -39.09 13.34
CA VAL A 30 0.72 -40.39 13.51
C VAL A 30 1.78 -40.33 14.61
N GLU A 31 2.42 -39.17 14.79
CA GLU A 31 3.38 -38.95 15.87
C GLU A 31 2.73 -38.58 17.22
N LYS A 32 1.39 -38.47 17.26
CA LYS A 32 0.59 -38.02 18.40
C LYS A 32 1.02 -36.65 18.94
N VAL A 33 0.35 -35.62 18.45
CA VAL A 33 0.54 -34.24 18.91
C VAL A 33 0.22 -34.12 20.40
N LYS A 34 1.18 -33.63 21.19
CA LYS A 34 1.02 -33.31 22.61
C LYS A 34 0.60 -31.86 22.81
N LYS A 35 1.24 -30.94 22.09
CA LYS A 35 1.04 -29.49 22.24
C LYS A 35 1.38 -28.78 20.95
N CYS A 36 0.69 -27.67 20.66
CA CYS A 36 1.11 -26.69 19.65
C CYS A 36 1.45 -25.39 20.37
N VAL A 37 2.50 -24.71 19.93
CA VAL A 37 3.02 -23.47 20.54
C VAL A 37 3.28 -22.47 19.43
N LEU A 38 2.90 -21.21 19.65
CA LEU A 38 3.29 -20.13 18.75
C LEU A 38 4.49 -19.39 19.36
N ARG A 39 5.51 -19.10 18.56
CA ARG A 39 6.70 -18.36 19.00
C ARG A 39 6.95 -17.16 18.09
N SER A 40 7.65 -16.17 18.60
CA SER A 40 8.15 -15.06 17.79
C SER A 40 9.52 -15.46 17.23
N SER A 41 9.70 -15.40 15.90
CA SER A 41 11.03 -15.45 15.30
C SER A 41 11.73 -14.12 15.58
N ALA A 42 12.76 -14.13 16.41
CA ALA A 42 13.61 -12.98 16.65
C ALA A 42 14.58 -12.79 15.48
N GLN A 43 14.09 -12.42 14.30
CA GLN A 43 14.94 -11.88 13.24
C GLN A 43 14.79 -10.35 13.16
N GLU A 44 15.90 -9.68 13.47
CA GLU A 44 16.30 -8.29 13.15
C GLU A 44 15.28 -7.13 13.29
N ALA A 45 14.51 -7.04 14.38
CA ALA A 45 13.77 -5.80 14.67
C ALA A 45 14.67 -4.65 15.20
N GLU A 46 15.92 -4.92 15.56
CA GLU A 46 16.79 -3.97 16.29
C GLU A 46 17.33 -2.79 15.45
N LYS A 47 17.13 -2.78 14.12
CA LYS A 47 17.70 -1.75 13.23
C LYS A 47 16.68 -0.73 12.70
N LEU A 48 15.39 -0.90 12.98
CA LEU A 48 14.34 0.00 12.49
C LEU A 48 13.93 1.00 13.59
N PRO A 49 13.62 2.28 13.24
CA PRO A 49 13.00 3.22 14.15
C PRO A 49 11.74 2.61 14.80
N ALA A 50 11.47 2.93 16.07
CA ALA A 50 10.45 2.23 16.87
C ALA A 50 9.03 2.23 16.27
N HIS A 51 8.60 3.30 15.57
CA HIS A 51 7.32 3.32 14.85
C HIS A 51 7.35 2.54 13.53
N ILE A 52 8.52 2.43 12.89
CA ILE A 52 8.71 1.61 11.69
C ILE A 52 8.73 0.12 12.10
N ALA A 53 9.44 -0.25 13.18
CA ALA A 53 9.38 -1.59 13.75
C ALA A 53 7.95 -2.01 14.20
N ALA A 54 7.14 -1.02 14.58
CA ALA A 54 5.71 -1.18 14.86
C ALA A 54 4.87 -1.38 13.58
N ALA A 55 5.14 -0.64 12.49
CA ALA A 55 4.51 -0.86 11.18
C ALA A 55 4.88 -2.22 10.56
N PHE A 56 6.12 -2.67 10.78
CA PHE A 56 6.62 -3.98 10.35
C PHE A 56 6.43 -5.07 11.42
N ALA A 57 5.70 -4.80 12.49
CA ALA A 57 5.37 -5.81 13.50
C ALA A 57 4.60 -7.00 12.92
N GLY A 58 3.86 -6.78 11.81
CA GLY A 58 3.20 -7.82 11.03
C GLY A 58 4.13 -8.59 10.08
N ALA A 59 5.39 -8.18 9.93
CA ALA A 59 6.39 -8.83 9.07
C ALA A 59 7.33 -9.79 9.84
N GLN A 60 7.21 -9.87 11.18
CA GLN A 60 7.95 -10.88 11.94
C GLN A 60 7.29 -12.24 11.79
N GLU A 61 8.02 -13.20 11.23
CA GLU A 61 7.55 -14.58 11.07
C GLU A 61 7.21 -15.17 12.45
N TYR A 62 5.92 -15.47 12.68
CA TYR A 62 5.54 -16.31 13.81
C TYR A 62 5.92 -17.76 13.48
N LEU A 63 6.54 -18.41 14.45
CA LEU A 63 6.90 -19.82 14.36
C LEU A 63 5.80 -20.64 15.01
N PHE A 64 5.16 -21.49 14.23
CA PHE A 64 4.24 -22.49 14.72
C PHE A 64 5.01 -23.77 15.04
N GLU A 65 5.12 -24.13 16.31
CA GLU A 65 5.76 -25.35 16.77
C GLU A 65 4.71 -26.41 17.12
N VAL A 66 4.89 -27.62 16.61
CA VAL A 66 4.08 -28.80 16.91
C VAL A 66 4.94 -29.80 17.65
N ILE A 67 4.69 -30.00 18.94
CA ILE A 67 5.37 -30.96 19.80
C ILE A 67 4.61 -32.28 19.75
N THR A 68 5.27 -33.35 19.31
CA THR A 68 4.71 -34.71 19.21
C THR A 68 5.31 -35.62 20.30
N GLU A 69 4.93 -36.91 20.34
CA GLU A 69 5.63 -37.88 21.19
C GLU A 69 7.07 -38.14 20.73
N LYS A 70 7.40 -37.87 19.47
CA LYS A 70 8.69 -38.19 18.87
C LYS A 70 9.64 -37.00 18.79
N THR A 71 9.15 -35.85 18.35
CA THR A 71 9.97 -34.66 18.07
C THR A 71 9.15 -33.37 18.16
N ALA A 72 9.83 -32.23 18.08
CA ALA A 72 9.21 -30.95 17.80
C ALA A 72 9.42 -30.60 16.32
N HIS A 73 8.37 -30.08 15.67
CA HIS A 73 8.41 -29.57 14.31
C HIS A 73 8.14 -28.08 14.33
N CYS A 74 8.96 -27.26 13.67
CA CYS A 74 8.78 -25.81 13.59
C CYS A 74 8.41 -25.39 12.18
N TYR A 75 7.42 -24.51 12.06
CA TYR A 75 6.91 -24.01 10.80
C TYR A 75 6.81 -22.49 10.80
N VAL A 76 7.12 -21.85 9.68
CA VAL A 76 6.69 -20.48 9.37
C VAL A 76 5.41 -20.55 8.55
N ILE A 77 4.44 -19.67 8.81
CA ILE A 77 3.25 -19.53 7.99
C ILE A 77 3.55 -18.51 6.88
N ARG A 78 3.51 -18.93 5.62
CA ARG A 78 3.61 -18.05 4.46
C ARG A 78 2.30 -17.99 3.70
N SER A 79 1.84 -16.78 3.38
CA SER A 79 0.65 -16.59 2.55
C SER A 79 1.05 -16.28 1.11
N ILE A 80 0.48 -17.03 0.16
CA ILE A 80 0.52 -16.71 -1.27
C ILE A 80 -0.88 -16.28 -1.68
N TYR A 81 -0.98 -15.09 -2.25
CA TYR A 81 -2.24 -14.55 -2.74
C TYR A 81 -2.43 -14.84 -4.23
N SER A 82 -3.68 -15.05 -4.63
CA SER A 82 -4.05 -15.08 -6.03
C SER A 82 -3.69 -13.76 -6.73
N PRO A 83 -3.43 -13.78 -8.04
CA PRO A 83 -3.31 -12.55 -8.83
C PRO A 83 -4.48 -11.60 -8.60
N GLN A 84 -4.19 -10.30 -8.55
CA GLN A 84 -5.19 -9.25 -8.38
C GLN A 84 -6.17 -9.20 -9.57
N TYR A 85 -5.67 -9.46 -10.78
CA TYR A 85 -6.40 -9.36 -12.03
C TYR A 85 -6.64 -10.74 -12.64
N ALA A 86 -7.71 -10.87 -13.43
CA ALA A 86 -8.05 -12.13 -14.08
C ALA A 86 -7.11 -12.49 -15.25
N ILE A 87 -6.39 -11.51 -15.81
CA ILE A 87 -5.43 -11.73 -16.88
C ILE A 87 -4.16 -12.42 -16.35
N THR A 88 -3.68 -13.45 -17.05
CA THR A 88 -2.42 -14.14 -16.75
C THR A 88 -1.28 -13.61 -17.62
N THR A 89 -0.03 -13.99 -17.33
CA THR A 89 1.14 -13.62 -18.15
C THR A 89 1.05 -14.17 -19.56
N GLU A 90 0.46 -15.35 -19.73
CA GLU A 90 0.24 -15.98 -21.04
C GLU A 90 -0.82 -15.20 -21.86
N LEU A 91 -1.95 -14.84 -21.23
CA LEU A 91 -3.00 -14.05 -21.89
C LEU A 91 -2.54 -12.61 -22.19
N PHE A 92 -1.71 -12.03 -21.31
CA PHE A 92 -1.07 -10.74 -21.56
C PHE A 92 -0.08 -10.82 -22.73
N THR A 93 0.71 -11.89 -22.80
CA THR A 93 1.62 -12.13 -23.94
C THR A 93 0.84 -12.20 -25.26
N GLU A 94 -0.28 -12.92 -25.27
CA GLU A 94 -1.18 -12.99 -26.43
C GLU A 94 -1.74 -11.61 -26.81
N LEU A 95 -2.17 -10.83 -25.82
CA LEU A 95 -2.66 -9.46 -26.04
C LEU A 95 -1.59 -8.58 -26.68
N THR A 96 -0.35 -8.60 -26.18
CA THR A 96 0.76 -7.80 -26.70
C THR A 96 1.19 -8.26 -28.09
N ASP A 97 1.15 -9.56 -28.37
CA ASP A 97 1.46 -10.13 -29.68
C ASP A 97 0.40 -9.83 -30.74
N ALA A 98 -0.86 -9.63 -30.35
CA ALA A 98 -1.94 -9.25 -31.25
C ALA A 98 -1.86 -7.80 -31.75
N GLN A 99 -1.01 -6.95 -31.16
CA GLN A 99 -0.93 -5.53 -31.50
C GLN A 99 -0.14 -5.30 -32.81
N THR A 100 -0.54 -4.29 -33.56
CA THR A 100 0.14 -3.92 -34.83
C THR A 100 1.59 -3.46 -34.63
N ASN A 101 1.88 -2.84 -33.48
CA ASN A 101 3.20 -2.33 -33.07
C ASN A 101 3.83 -3.22 -31.97
N SER A 102 3.55 -4.52 -31.95
CA SER A 102 3.97 -5.47 -30.90
C SER A 102 5.45 -5.36 -30.52
N ALA A 103 6.36 -5.17 -31.48
CA ALA A 103 7.79 -5.02 -31.18
C ALA A 103 8.11 -3.77 -30.33
N ALA A 104 7.42 -2.65 -30.54
CA ALA A 104 7.59 -1.44 -29.73
C ALA A 104 6.95 -1.61 -28.35
N LEU A 105 5.80 -2.31 -28.28
CA LEU A 105 5.15 -2.59 -27.00
C LEU A 105 5.96 -3.56 -26.14
N TRP A 106 6.60 -4.57 -26.71
CA TRP A 106 7.52 -5.43 -25.96
C TRP A 106 8.76 -4.69 -25.46
N GLN A 107 9.21 -3.66 -26.19
CA GLN A 107 10.27 -2.76 -25.70
C GLN A 107 9.79 -1.99 -24.46
N LEU A 108 8.60 -1.38 -24.55
CA LEU A 108 7.97 -0.67 -23.44
C LEU A 108 7.75 -1.56 -22.22
N VAL A 109 7.25 -2.79 -22.42
CA VAL A 109 7.05 -3.76 -21.33
C VAL A 109 8.39 -4.11 -20.67
N ALA A 110 9.44 -4.34 -21.45
CA ALA A 110 10.77 -4.64 -20.91
C ALA A 110 11.34 -3.45 -20.11
N GLU A 111 11.15 -2.22 -20.58
CA GLU A 111 11.57 -0.99 -19.88
C GLU A 111 10.83 -0.84 -18.54
N LEU A 112 9.51 -1.01 -18.53
CA LEU A 112 8.71 -0.90 -17.30
C LEU A 112 9.02 -1.99 -16.28
N ILE A 113 9.25 -3.23 -16.74
CA ILE A 113 9.68 -4.34 -15.87
C ILE A 113 11.09 -4.08 -15.33
N THR A 114 12.00 -3.59 -16.17
CA THR A 114 13.37 -3.25 -15.77
C THR A 114 13.37 -2.14 -14.72
N GLU A 115 12.62 -1.05 -14.93
CA GLU A 115 12.47 0.05 -13.97
C GLU A 115 12.01 -0.48 -12.60
N SER A 116 10.96 -1.29 -12.60
CA SER A 116 10.44 -1.87 -11.35
C SER A 116 11.43 -2.85 -10.70
N ASN A 117 12.11 -3.68 -11.49
CA ASN A 117 13.13 -4.58 -10.98
C ASN A 117 14.31 -3.83 -10.35
N GLU A 118 14.82 -2.78 -10.98
CA GLU A 118 15.92 -1.97 -10.46
C GLU A 118 15.56 -1.30 -9.14
N LEU A 119 14.36 -0.72 -9.04
CA LEU A 119 13.84 -0.13 -7.79
C LEU A 119 13.73 -1.15 -6.65
N ASN A 120 13.57 -2.43 -6.99
CA ASN A 120 13.47 -3.54 -6.04
C ASN A 120 14.76 -4.38 -5.93
N GLY A 121 15.88 -3.90 -6.47
CA GLY A 121 17.19 -4.58 -6.38
C GLY A 121 17.30 -5.89 -7.17
N ARG A 122 16.45 -6.09 -8.18
CA ARG A 122 16.42 -7.25 -9.08
C ARG A 122 17.15 -6.97 -10.39
N LYS A 123 17.37 -8.03 -11.19
CA LYS A 123 18.06 -7.93 -12.48
C LYS A 123 17.22 -7.23 -13.53
N THR A 124 17.88 -6.47 -14.40
CA THR A 124 17.29 -5.88 -15.60
C THR A 124 16.82 -6.96 -16.57
N VAL A 125 15.78 -6.66 -17.35
CA VAL A 125 15.16 -7.62 -18.27
C VAL A 125 15.18 -7.04 -19.69
N ASP A 126 15.96 -7.65 -20.56
CA ASP A 126 16.02 -7.24 -21.97
C ASP A 126 14.75 -7.66 -22.73
N LYS A 127 14.37 -6.88 -23.74
CA LYS A 127 13.23 -7.16 -24.61
C LYS A 127 13.27 -8.56 -25.24
N SER A 128 14.46 -9.07 -25.58
CA SER A 128 14.61 -10.40 -26.20
C SER A 128 14.17 -11.54 -25.29
N VAL A 129 14.21 -11.34 -23.97
CA VAL A 129 13.90 -12.36 -22.95
C VAL A 129 12.67 -12.03 -22.11
N VAL A 130 12.06 -10.85 -22.27
CA VAL A 130 10.94 -10.39 -21.44
C VAL A 130 9.75 -11.36 -21.42
N LYS A 131 9.46 -12.02 -22.55
CA LYS A 131 8.41 -13.05 -22.63
C LYS A 131 8.71 -14.28 -21.77
N GLU A 132 9.95 -14.74 -21.82
CA GLU A 132 10.41 -15.88 -21.02
C GLU A 132 10.43 -15.50 -19.54
N TYR A 133 10.90 -14.29 -19.22
CA TYR A 133 10.92 -13.73 -17.88
C TYR A 133 9.51 -13.69 -17.28
N LEU A 134 8.51 -13.12 -17.97
CA LEU A 134 7.14 -13.05 -17.48
C LEU A 134 6.54 -14.43 -17.18
N ASN A 135 7.00 -15.50 -17.83
CA ASN A 135 6.52 -16.86 -17.56
C ASN A 135 7.31 -17.59 -16.46
N SER A 136 8.40 -17.00 -15.95
CA SER A 136 9.11 -17.48 -14.76
C SER A 136 8.33 -17.20 -13.47
N ARG A 137 8.74 -17.81 -12.36
CA ARG A 137 8.15 -17.53 -11.04
C ARG A 137 8.28 -16.04 -10.66
N GLU A 138 9.50 -15.50 -10.78
CA GLU A 138 9.81 -14.11 -10.45
C GLU A 138 9.03 -13.14 -11.34
N GLY A 139 8.96 -13.40 -12.65
CA GLY A 139 8.21 -12.55 -13.57
C GLY A 139 6.70 -12.61 -13.39
N LYS A 140 6.14 -13.74 -12.93
CA LYS A 140 4.71 -13.83 -12.56
C LYS A 140 4.39 -12.98 -11.33
N GLU A 141 5.25 -13.00 -10.32
CA GLU A 141 5.13 -12.16 -9.13
C GLU A 141 5.19 -10.67 -9.50
N GLU A 142 6.15 -10.30 -10.36
CA GLU A 142 6.31 -8.92 -10.84
C GLU A 142 5.14 -8.47 -11.71
N PHE A 143 4.66 -9.34 -12.60
CA PHE A 143 3.49 -9.07 -13.42
C PHE A 143 2.25 -8.81 -12.57
N ASN A 144 2.03 -9.58 -11.50
CA ASN A 144 0.88 -9.39 -10.61
C ASN A 144 0.86 -7.98 -9.99
N PHE A 145 2.03 -7.39 -9.74
CA PHE A 145 2.16 -6.03 -9.24
C PHE A 145 1.94 -4.98 -10.35
N LEU A 146 2.47 -5.23 -11.56
CA LEU A 146 2.47 -4.25 -12.65
C LEU A 146 1.35 -4.38 -13.69
N ALA A 147 0.52 -5.42 -13.64
CA ALA A 147 -0.41 -5.77 -14.74
C ALA A 147 -1.27 -4.61 -15.22
N SER A 148 -1.83 -3.81 -14.29
CA SER A 148 -2.62 -2.62 -14.64
C SER A 148 -1.78 -1.54 -15.31
N LYS A 149 -0.61 -1.19 -14.75
CA LYS A 149 0.33 -0.22 -15.33
C LYS A 149 0.79 -0.65 -16.72
N LEU A 150 1.14 -1.93 -16.90
CA LEU A 150 1.55 -2.47 -18.20
C LEU A 150 0.42 -2.36 -19.24
N SER A 151 -0.80 -2.77 -18.87
CA SER A 151 -1.97 -2.67 -19.75
C SER A 151 -2.35 -1.23 -20.07
N GLU A 152 -2.16 -0.30 -19.13
CA GLU A 152 -2.42 1.12 -19.31
C GLU A 152 -1.39 1.76 -20.26
N GLU A 153 -0.09 1.57 -19.98
CA GLU A 153 0.99 2.16 -20.78
C GLU A 153 1.00 1.61 -22.22
N MET A 154 0.62 0.35 -22.45
CA MET A 154 0.46 -0.16 -23.81
C MET A 154 -0.67 0.55 -24.58
N GLN A 155 -1.80 0.83 -23.91
CA GLN A 155 -2.90 1.59 -24.52
C GLN A 155 -2.47 3.03 -24.83
N ILE A 156 -1.74 3.66 -23.91
CA ILE A 156 -1.18 5.01 -24.10
C ILE A 156 -0.20 5.05 -25.28
N GLU A 157 0.73 4.10 -25.36
CA GLU A 157 1.68 4.06 -26.48
C GLU A 157 0.94 3.86 -27.81
N CYS A 158 -0.13 3.07 -27.84
CA CYS A 158 -0.98 2.94 -29.03
C CYS A 158 -1.65 4.26 -29.41
N VAL A 159 -2.19 5.02 -28.46
CA VAL A 159 -2.77 6.36 -28.70
C VAL A 159 -1.72 7.32 -29.26
N VAL A 160 -0.55 7.40 -28.63
CA VAL A 160 0.52 8.33 -29.02
C VAL A 160 1.10 7.97 -30.39
N THR A 161 1.22 6.68 -30.69
CA THR A 161 1.69 6.19 -32.00
C THR A 161 0.60 6.12 -33.05
N GLN A 162 -0.64 6.52 -32.72
CA GLN A 162 -1.81 6.50 -33.59
C GLN A 162 -2.12 5.11 -34.17
N SER A 163 -1.79 4.06 -33.42
CA SER A 163 -2.14 2.68 -33.74
C SER A 163 -3.38 2.24 -32.96
N PRO A 164 -4.33 1.52 -33.56
CA PRO A 164 -5.46 0.99 -32.81
C PRO A 164 -4.99 -0.05 -31.79
N PHE A 165 -5.51 0.02 -30.56
CA PHE A 165 -5.33 -1.02 -29.57
C PHE A 165 -6.30 -2.18 -29.85
N ILE A 166 -5.76 -3.36 -30.16
CA ILE A 166 -6.54 -4.52 -30.58
C ILE A 166 -6.91 -5.36 -29.36
N PHE A 167 -8.20 -5.64 -29.16
CA PHE A 167 -8.66 -6.60 -28.17
C PHE A 167 -9.10 -7.90 -28.87
N PRO A 168 -8.31 -9.00 -28.76
CA PRO A 168 -8.75 -10.31 -29.21
C PRO A 168 -10.11 -10.66 -28.58
N GLN A 169 -11.03 -11.18 -29.37
CA GLN A 169 -12.43 -11.36 -28.97
C GLN A 169 -12.58 -12.19 -27.69
N HIS A 170 -11.79 -13.26 -27.55
CA HIS A 170 -11.83 -14.11 -26.36
C HIS A 170 -11.20 -13.46 -25.13
N LEU A 171 -10.42 -12.37 -25.25
CA LEU A 171 -9.84 -11.65 -24.11
C LEU A 171 -10.71 -10.49 -23.62
N GLN A 172 -11.69 -10.03 -24.41
CA GLN A 172 -12.52 -8.86 -24.08
C GLN A 172 -13.21 -8.97 -22.71
N HIS A 173 -13.61 -10.17 -22.31
CA HIS A 173 -14.28 -10.40 -21.03
C HIS A 173 -13.41 -10.04 -19.81
N LEU A 174 -12.09 -9.97 -19.97
CA LEU A 174 -11.11 -9.60 -18.92
C LEU A 174 -11.01 -8.09 -18.70
N PHE A 175 -11.64 -7.28 -19.55
CA PHE A 175 -11.57 -5.82 -19.49
C PHE A 175 -12.94 -5.21 -19.26
N TYR A 176 -12.95 -3.98 -18.75
CA TYR A 176 -14.13 -3.14 -18.66
C TYR A 176 -13.76 -1.69 -18.98
N GLN A 177 -14.73 -0.92 -19.47
CA GLN A 177 -14.63 0.54 -19.50
C GLN A 177 -15.34 1.06 -18.26
N SER A 178 -14.65 1.90 -17.50
CA SER A 178 -15.23 2.56 -16.35
C SER A 178 -15.84 3.88 -16.78
N ASP A 179 -17.06 4.17 -16.34
CA ASP A 179 -17.63 5.50 -16.45
C ASP A 179 -17.13 6.36 -15.27
N PHE A 180 -15.86 6.77 -15.32
CA PHE A 180 -15.27 7.70 -14.33
C PHE A 180 -15.72 9.15 -14.56
N SER A 181 -16.94 9.38 -15.07
CA SER A 181 -17.52 10.71 -15.30
C SER A 181 -17.67 11.58 -14.04
N PHE A 182 -17.42 11.03 -12.84
CA PHE A 182 -17.37 11.77 -11.58
C PHE A 182 -16.22 12.78 -11.48
N TYR A 183 -15.21 12.72 -12.36
CA TYR A 183 -14.20 13.77 -12.45
C TYR A 183 -14.65 14.82 -13.48
N ASP A 184 -15.26 15.91 -13.00
CA ASP A 184 -15.69 17.11 -13.74
C ASP A 184 -14.54 17.87 -14.48
N GLY A 185 -13.38 17.24 -14.68
CA GLY A 185 -12.19 17.84 -15.29
C GLY A 185 -11.94 17.41 -16.74
N ALA A 186 -12.80 16.60 -17.36
CA ALA A 186 -12.52 15.97 -18.65
C ALA A 186 -12.39 16.94 -19.84
N ASP A 187 -12.79 18.20 -19.66
CA ASP A 187 -12.66 19.27 -20.66
C ASP A 187 -11.60 20.31 -20.27
N ARG A 188 -10.89 20.14 -19.15
CA ARG A 188 -9.76 21.00 -18.82
C ARG A 188 -8.59 20.58 -19.70
N GLU A 189 -8.15 21.48 -20.59
CA GLU A 189 -6.86 21.31 -21.24
C GLU A 189 -5.78 21.34 -20.17
N ILE A 190 -4.94 20.31 -20.15
CA ILE A 190 -3.84 20.17 -19.20
C ILE A 190 -2.55 20.49 -19.93
N ALA A 191 -1.78 21.43 -19.39
CA ALA A 191 -0.44 21.74 -19.87
C ALA A 191 0.63 21.11 -18.98
N PHE A 192 1.62 20.46 -19.58
CA PHE A 192 2.76 19.88 -18.87
C PHE A 192 4.05 20.67 -19.17
N LEU A 193 4.74 21.11 -18.11
CA LEU A 193 6.05 21.75 -18.18
C LEU A 193 6.72 21.68 -16.81
N TYR A 194 7.96 21.21 -16.76
CA TYR A 194 8.77 21.12 -15.54
C TYR A 194 10.28 21.13 -15.85
N THR A 195 11.08 21.42 -14.84
CA THR A 195 12.55 21.34 -14.90
C THR A 195 13.01 19.88 -14.83
N LEU A 196 13.89 19.46 -15.73
CA LEU A 196 14.56 18.15 -15.70
C LEU A 196 15.85 18.19 -14.86
N LYS A 197 16.50 19.35 -14.82
CA LYS A 197 17.73 19.60 -14.05
C LYS A 197 17.79 21.06 -13.63
N ALA A 198 18.84 21.39 -12.87
CA ALA A 198 19.08 22.77 -12.46
C ALA A 198 19.20 23.71 -13.67
N CYS A 199 18.48 24.83 -13.65
CA CYS A 199 18.48 25.83 -14.71
C CYS A 199 19.06 27.18 -14.25
N SER A 200 19.74 27.85 -15.16
CA SER A 200 20.30 29.20 -15.03
C SER A 200 19.24 30.30 -15.26
N ALA A 201 19.60 31.54 -14.94
CA ALA A 201 18.79 32.71 -15.22
C ALA A 201 18.53 32.87 -16.72
N GLU A 202 19.56 32.68 -17.56
CA GLU A 202 19.46 32.79 -19.01
C GLU A 202 18.50 31.76 -19.60
N GLU A 203 18.55 30.51 -19.12
CA GLU A 203 17.68 29.43 -19.57
C GLU A 203 16.21 29.68 -19.20
N LEU A 204 15.94 30.18 -17.99
CA LEU A 204 14.58 30.56 -17.58
C LEU A 204 14.02 31.70 -18.43
N LEU A 205 14.82 32.74 -18.69
CA LEU A 205 14.40 33.86 -19.53
C LEU A 205 14.18 33.43 -20.98
N MET A 206 15.03 32.55 -21.50
CA MET A 206 14.87 31.98 -22.83
C MET A 206 13.59 31.14 -22.93
N LEU A 207 13.23 30.38 -21.88
CA LEU A 207 11.98 29.63 -21.82
C LEU A 207 10.76 30.56 -21.88
N VAL A 208 10.78 31.66 -21.11
CA VAL A 208 9.70 32.66 -21.08
C VAL A 208 9.55 33.35 -22.44
N GLN A 209 10.66 33.80 -23.02
CA GLN A 209 10.67 34.45 -24.34
C GLN A 209 10.23 33.50 -25.47
N GLY A 210 10.42 32.19 -25.29
CA GLY A 210 9.98 31.17 -26.23
C GLY A 210 8.46 30.97 -26.28
N GLN A 211 7.69 31.53 -25.34
CA GLN A 211 6.24 31.36 -25.29
C GLN A 211 5.49 32.35 -26.20
N PRO A 212 4.34 31.95 -26.78
CA PRO A 212 3.52 32.85 -27.60
C PRO A 212 2.87 34.00 -26.82
N PHE A 213 2.80 33.89 -25.48
CA PHE A 213 2.22 34.87 -24.55
C PHE A 213 3.28 35.41 -23.56
N ALA A 214 4.53 35.56 -24.02
CA ALA A 214 5.66 35.95 -23.16
C ALA A 214 5.41 37.21 -22.30
N ALA A 215 4.63 38.16 -22.81
CA ALA A 215 4.31 39.40 -22.10
C ALA A 215 3.45 39.20 -20.83
N ASP A 216 2.64 38.14 -20.79
CA ASP A 216 1.65 37.92 -19.73
C ASP A 216 2.18 37.01 -18.62
N ILE A 217 3.29 36.30 -18.85
CA ILE A 217 3.86 35.33 -17.91
C ILE A 217 4.21 36.00 -16.58
N TRP A 218 4.81 37.20 -16.61
CA TRP A 218 5.20 37.89 -15.38
C TRP A 218 4.01 38.35 -14.56
N ALA A 219 2.92 38.78 -15.20
CA ALA A 219 1.68 39.11 -14.51
C ALA A 219 1.07 37.88 -13.85
N GLN A 220 1.15 36.72 -14.50
CA GLN A 220 0.68 35.46 -13.94
C GLN A 220 1.60 34.97 -12.79
N CYS A 221 2.92 35.13 -12.88
CA CYS A 221 3.85 34.85 -11.78
C CYS A 221 3.58 35.74 -10.56
N GLU A 222 3.32 37.03 -10.76
CA GLU A 222 2.93 37.96 -9.69
C GLU A 222 1.66 37.49 -9.00
N LYS A 223 0.64 37.09 -9.77
CA LYS A 223 -0.62 36.56 -9.22
C LYS A 223 -0.39 35.30 -8.39
N GLU A 224 0.34 34.33 -8.95
CA GLU A 224 0.66 33.06 -8.28
C GLU A 224 1.38 33.29 -6.95
N LEU A 225 2.39 34.17 -6.92
CA LEU A 225 3.18 34.43 -5.73
C LEU A 225 2.43 35.23 -4.66
N LYS A 226 1.46 36.06 -5.06
CA LYS A 226 0.56 36.75 -4.12
C LYS A 226 -0.43 35.77 -3.47
N GLU A 227 -0.95 34.82 -4.25
CA GLU A 227 -1.91 33.82 -3.78
C GLU A 227 -1.20 32.74 -2.94
N TYR A 228 0.00 32.34 -3.34
CA TYR A 228 0.82 31.31 -2.70
C TYR A 228 2.26 31.79 -2.47
N PRO A 229 2.51 32.59 -1.42
CA PRO A 229 3.86 33.05 -1.08
C PRO A 229 4.83 31.89 -0.83
N ARG A 230 6.08 32.03 -1.28
CA ARG A 230 7.15 31.04 -1.10
C ARG A 230 8.24 31.58 -0.19
N GLU A 231 8.72 30.74 0.71
CA GLU A 231 9.86 31.08 1.56
C GLU A 231 11.10 31.38 0.70
N GLY A 232 11.81 32.47 0.99
CA GLY A 232 13.00 32.89 0.25
C GLY A 232 12.74 33.64 -1.07
N ILE A 233 11.48 33.80 -1.50
CA ILE A 233 11.12 34.63 -2.65
C ILE A 233 10.27 35.82 -2.18
N PRO A 234 10.73 37.08 -2.35
CA PRO A 234 9.90 38.24 -2.03
C PRO A 234 8.69 38.30 -2.95
N VAL A 235 7.56 38.86 -2.50
CA VAL A 235 6.42 39.12 -3.39
C VAL A 235 6.80 40.23 -4.37
N LEU A 236 7.04 39.87 -5.62
CA LEU A 236 7.52 40.75 -6.69
C LEU A 236 6.37 41.27 -7.55
N ALA A 237 6.51 42.50 -8.06
CA ALA A 237 5.67 42.98 -9.16
C ALA A 237 6.12 42.36 -10.50
N ALA A 238 5.22 42.23 -11.47
CA ALA A 238 5.50 41.66 -12.80
C ALA A 238 6.75 42.29 -13.46
N SER A 239 6.93 43.61 -13.33
CA SER A 239 8.07 44.33 -13.89
C SER A 239 9.43 44.02 -13.25
N GLU A 240 9.44 43.35 -12.09
CA GLU A 240 10.64 43.10 -11.29
C GLU A 240 11.20 41.68 -11.47
N PHE A 241 10.41 40.74 -11.99
CA PHE A 241 10.78 39.33 -12.12
C PHE A 241 12.06 39.12 -12.92
N GLU A 242 12.20 39.76 -14.08
CA GLU A 242 13.38 39.58 -14.93
C GLU A 242 14.66 40.05 -14.23
N ALA A 243 14.61 41.21 -13.57
CA ALA A 243 15.74 41.76 -12.83
C ALA A 243 16.10 40.88 -11.62
N TYR A 244 15.07 40.39 -10.91
CA TYR A 244 15.25 39.47 -9.79
C TYR A 244 15.94 38.19 -10.25
N ILE A 245 15.45 37.52 -11.30
CA ILE A 245 16.04 36.28 -11.83
C ILE A 245 17.52 36.48 -12.21
N LYS A 246 17.84 37.58 -12.90
CA LYS A 246 19.23 37.91 -13.30
C LYS A 246 20.17 38.17 -12.12
N SER A 247 19.62 38.57 -10.97
CA SER A 247 20.41 38.85 -9.76
C SER A 247 20.74 37.60 -8.93
N GLN A 248 20.06 36.48 -9.20
CA GLN A 248 20.22 35.24 -8.44
C GLN A 248 21.29 34.34 -9.04
N THR A 249 21.93 33.52 -8.20
CA THR A 249 22.78 32.43 -8.67
C THR A 249 21.91 31.25 -9.13
N THR A 250 22.44 30.39 -9.99
CA THR A 250 21.77 29.14 -10.40
C THR A 250 21.32 28.33 -9.19
N GLU A 251 22.15 28.21 -8.16
CA GLU A 251 21.80 27.45 -6.96
C GLU A 251 20.60 28.06 -6.21
N ALA A 252 20.58 29.39 -6.04
CA ALA A 252 19.46 30.07 -5.40
C ALA A 252 18.14 29.90 -6.17
N LEU A 253 18.17 30.00 -7.51
CA LEU A 253 16.99 29.81 -8.37
C LEU A 253 16.36 28.41 -8.23
N ASN A 254 17.20 27.39 -8.04
CA ASN A 254 16.72 26.01 -7.94
C ASN A 254 16.27 25.65 -6.52
N GLN A 255 16.85 26.27 -5.48
CA GLN A 255 16.46 26.05 -4.08
C GLN A 255 15.19 26.82 -3.69
N ASN A 256 15.01 28.05 -4.19
CA ASN A 256 13.87 28.89 -3.82
C ASN A 256 12.57 28.54 -4.58
N GLY A 257 12.66 27.74 -5.65
CA GLY A 257 11.51 27.27 -6.42
C GLY A 257 10.96 28.26 -7.46
N ILE A 258 11.66 29.34 -7.78
CA ILE A 258 11.21 30.34 -8.77
C ILE A 258 11.00 29.72 -10.17
N ALA A 259 11.82 28.74 -10.55
CA ALA A 259 11.66 28.00 -11.79
C ALA A 259 10.30 27.30 -11.88
N ASN A 260 9.82 26.73 -10.76
CA ASN A 260 8.51 26.10 -10.70
C ASN A 260 7.38 27.13 -10.83
N ILE A 261 7.50 28.31 -10.20
CA ILE A 261 6.52 29.41 -10.36
C ILE A 261 6.39 29.79 -11.83
N ILE A 262 7.50 29.93 -12.53
CA ILE A 262 7.51 30.25 -13.97
C ILE A 262 6.87 29.12 -14.78
N CYS A 263 7.22 27.86 -14.52
CA CYS A 263 6.61 26.72 -15.19
C CYS A 263 5.10 26.63 -14.94
N VAL A 264 4.64 26.93 -13.71
CA VAL A 264 3.20 27.00 -13.37
C VAL A 264 2.53 28.13 -14.16
N ALA A 265 3.11 29.33 -14.18
CA ALA A 265 2.54 30.45 -14.92
C ALA A 265 2.41 30.15 -16.43
N ILE A 266 3.45 29.55 -17.02
CA ILE A 266 3.43 29.12 -18.43
C ILE A 266 2.35 28.06 -18.67
N ARG A 267 2.24 27.05 -17.79
CA ARG A 267 1.18 26.04 -17.89
C ARG A 267 -0.20 26.68 -17.82
N THR A 268 -0.47 27.51 -16.82
CA THR A 268 -1.77 28.17 -16.65
C THR A 268 -2.17 28.98 -17.87
N LEU A 269 -1.24 29.75 -18.45
CA LEU A 269 -1.52 30.52 -19.66
C LEU A 269 -1.68 29.61 -20.90
N SER A 270 -0.89 28.54 -20.98
CA SER A 270 -1.03 27.53 -22.05
C SER A 270 -2.42 26.89 -22.05
N GLU A 271 -2.93 26.53 -20.87
CA GLU A 271 -4.30 26.00 -20.69
C GLU A 271 -5.37 27.03 -21.08
N GLN A 272 -5.21 28.29 -20.69
CA GLN A 272 -6.15 29.36 -21.03
C GLN A 272 -6.19 29.69 -22.54
N HIS A 273 -5.03 29.60 -23.20
CA HIS A 273 -4.90 29.91 -24.62
C HIS A 273 -5.07 28.71 -25.54
N HIS A 274 -5.30 27.52 -24.98
CA HIS A 274 -5.42 26.28 -25.72
C HIS A 274 -4.19 25.96 -26.60
N VAL A 275 -2.99 26.20 -26.06
CA VAL A 275 -1.71 25.99 -26.75
C VAL A 275 -0.77 25.16 -25.90
N ARG A 276 0.11 24.38 -26.54
CA ARG A 276 1.15 23.64 -25.81
C ARG A 276 2.28 24.58 -25.39
N PRO A 277 2.85 24.43 -24.19
CA PRO A 277 4.09 25.12 -23.83
C PRO A 277 5.18 24.87 -24.86
N ALA A 278 5.84 25.93 -25.32
CA ALA A 278 6.94 25.82 -26.26
C ALA A 278 8.25 25.62 -25.49
N ILE A 279 8.99 24.54 -25.74
CA ILE A 279 10.34 24.36 -25.21
C ILE A 279 11.34 24.64 -26.34
N PRO A 280 12.09 25.76 -26.30
CA PRO A 280 13.13 26.04 -27.29
C PRO A 280 14.12 24.87 -27.44
N GLU A 281 14.63 24.65 -28.65
CA GLU A 281 15.50 23.50 -28.95
C GLU A 281 16.72 23.41 -28.01
N ALA A 282 17.32 24.55 -27.70
CA ALA A 282 18.48 24.64 -26.79
C ALA A 282 18.15 24.26 -25.34
N LEU A 283 16.86 24.17 -24.98
CA LEU A 283 16.38 23.96 -23.61
C LEU A 283 15.79 22.57 -23.38
N LYS A 284 15.76 21.68 -24.37
CA LYS A 284 15.16 20.33 -24.25
C LYS A 284 15.83 19.44 -23.22
N ASP A 285 17.11 19.66 -22.93
CA ASP A 285 17.82 18.93 -21.87
C ASP A 285 17.63 19.55 -20.48
N VAL A 286 16.94 20.68 -20.38
CA VAL A 286 16.75 21.47 -19.14
C VAL A 286 15.29 21.41 -18.70
N PHE A 287 14.35 21.48 -19.65
CA PHE A 287 12.92 21.46 -19.40
C PHE A 287 12.24 20.33 -20.18
N GLY A 288 11.20 19.76 -19.59
CA GLY A 288 10.38 18.71 -20.18
C GLY A 288 8.89 18.92 -19.92
N PRO A 289 8.04 18.01 -20.40
CA PRO A 289 8.40 16.81 -21.15
C PRO A 289 8.71 17.10 -22.62
N ASP A 290 9.43 16.18 -23.29
CA ASP A 290 9.55 16.23 -24.75
C ASP A 290 8.18 15.99 -25.43
N LYS A 291 8.12 16.10 -26.76
CA LYS A 291 6.85 15.91 -27.48
C LYS A 291 6.20 14.55 -27.20
N LYS A 292 6.99 13.47 -27.19
CA LYS A 292 6.47 12.11 -27.01
C LYS A 292 5.92 11.94 -25.60
N GLU A 293 6.68 12.35 -24.58
CA GLU A 293 6.26 12.26 -23.18
C GLU A 293 5.12 13.23 -22.86
N TYR A 294 5.03 14.39 -23.52
CA TYR A 294 3.88 15.27 -23.44
C TYR A 294 2.61 14.59 -23.96
N ASP A 295 2.68 13.98 -25.14
CA ASP A 295 1.56 13.27 -25.74
C ASP A 295 1.15 12.06 -24.87
N LYS A 296 2.11 11.36 -24.25
CA LYS A 296 1.82 10.31 -23.26
C LYS A 296 1.16 10.87 -21.99
N ALA A 297 1.64 11.98 -21.45
CA ALA A 297 1.06 12.61 -20.26
C ALA A 297 -0.39 13.06 -20.50
N LEU A 298 -0.69 13.62 -21.68
CA LEU A 298 -2.06 13.89 -22.11
C LEU A 298 -2.91 12.62 -22.18
N ALA A 299 -2.39 11.56 -22.81
CA ALA A 299 -3.09 10.28 -22.91
C ALA A 299 -3.32 9.62 -21.53
N ARG A 300 -2.39 9.79 -20.58
CA ARG A 300 -2.55 9.38 -19.17
C ARG A 300 -3.70 10.14 -18.49
N GLY A 301 -3.84 11.44 -18.77
CA GLY A 301 -4.94 12.26 -18.25
C GLY A 301 -6.31 11.94 -18.86
N ASN A 302 -6.36 11.41 -20.09
CA ASN A 302 -7.62 11.02 -20.72
C ASN A 302 -8.07 9.62 -20.27
N VAL A 303 -9.08 9.58 -19.39
CA VAL A 303 -9.63 8.34 -18.81
C VAL A 303 -10.88 7.82 -19.52
N LYS A 304 -11.55 8.63 -20.36
CA LYS A 304 -12.89 8.32 -20.90
C LYS A 304 -12.93 7.08 -21.78
N ASP A 305 -11.90 6.83 -22.58
CA ASP A 305 -11.86 5.73 -23.55
C ASP A 305 -10.99 4.54 -23.10
N ARG A 306 -10.48 4.57 -21.86
CA ARG A 306 -9.53 3.58 -21.36
C ARG A 306 -10.22 2.29 -20.93
N TRP A 307 -9.61 1.16 -21.30
CA TRP A 307 -10.00 -0.15 -20.80
C TRP A 307 -9.17 -0.52 -19.58
N TYR A 308 -9.85 -1.01 -18.56
CA TYR A 308 -9.27 -1.42 -17.29
C TYR A 308 -9.37 -2.92 -17.11
N LEU A 309 -8.37 -3.52 -16.45
CA LEU A 309 -8.38 -4.94 -16.13
C LEU A 309 -9.42 -5.25 -15.06
N LYS A 310 -10.26 -6.25 -15.31
CA LYS A 310 -11.16 -6.78 -14.29
C LYS A 310 -10.37 -7.49 -13.19
N SER A 311 -10.82 -7.30 -11.96
CA SER A 311 -10.31 -8.04 -10.81
C SER A 311 -10.55 -9.54 -10.99
N ASN A 312 -9.69 -10.35 -10.39
CA ASN A 312 -9.94 -11.77 -10.25
C ASN A 312 -11.24 -11.99 -9.44
N GLU A 313 -12.24 -12.61 -10.06
CA GLU A 313 -13.56 -12.85 -9.45
C GLU A 313 -13.52 -13.95 -8.37
N LYS A 314 -12.48 -14.77 -8.37
CA LYS A 314 -12.27 -15.87 -7.41
C LYS A 314 -10.90 -15.73 -6.76
N PRO A 315 -10.73 -14.69 -5.93
CA PRO A 315 -9.47 -14.52 -5.26
C PRO A 315 -9.27 -15.65 -4.24
N TRP A 316 -8.02 -16.07 -4.07
CA TRP A 316 -7.66 -17.14 -3.15
C TRP A 316 -6.39 -16.76 -2.38
N GLU A 317 -6.21 -17.37 -1.22
CA GLU A 317 -4.99 -17.32 -0.43
C GLU A 317 -4.59 -18.75 -0.10
N ILE A 318 -3.31 -19.07 -0.25
CA ILE A 318 -2.75 -20.32 0.23
C ILE A 318 -1.82 -20.01 1.39
N CYS A 319 -2.16 -20.53 2.56
CA CYS A 319 -1.30 -20.49 3.74
C CYS A 319 -0.47 -21.76 3.79
N TYR A 320 0.84 -21.63 3.57
CA TYR A 320 1.78 -22.73 3.65
C TYR A 320 2.42 -22.80 5.03
N PHE A 321 2.46 -24.00 5.60
CA PHE A 321 3.29 -24.32 6.77
C PHE A 321 4.65 -24.79 6.26
N GLU A 322 5.62 -23.88 6.20
CA GLU A 322 6.97 -24.16 5.71
C GLU A 322 7.89 -24.57 6.88
N PRO A 323 8.46 -25.78 6.86
CA PRO A 323 9.31 -26.27 7.94
C PRO A 323 10.61 -25.48 7.99
N VAL A 324 11.05 -25.16 9.21
CA VAL A 324 12.29 -24.46 9.46
C VAL A 324 13.13 -25.23 10.47
N ASP A 325 14.41 -25.41 10.14
CA ASP A 325 15.39 -26.03 11.03
C ASP A 325 15.86 -25.00 12.06
N ILE A 326 15.30 -25.08 13.28
CA ILE A 326 15.68 -24.19 14.38
C ILE A 326 16.50 -24.97 15.41
N THR A 327 17.77 -24.60 15.55
CA THR A 327 18.72 -25.27 16.45
C THR A 327 18.68 -24.75 17.89
N THR A 328 17.98 -23.64 18.14
CA THR A 328 17.94 -22.99 19.45
C THR A 328 16.55 -22.41 19.69
N LEU A 329 15.72 -23.13 20.43
CA LEU A 329 14.44 -22.63 20.92
C LEU A 329 14.63 -22.30 22.40
N LEU A 330 14.64 -21.01 22.73
CA LEU A 330 14.50 -20.58 24.12
C LEU A 330 13.05 -20.81 24.53
N GLU A 331 12.81 -21.49 25.65
CA GLU A 331 11.51 -21.44 26.32
C GLU A 331 11.34 -20.03 26.90
N PRO A 332 10.38 -19.21 26.41
CA PRO A 332 9.93 -18.11 27.25
C PRO A 332 9.14 -18.72 28.40
N GLU A 333 9.38 -18.24 29.62
CA GLU A 333 8.44 -18.46 30.72
C GLU A 333 7.13 -17.72 30.35
N ILE A 334 6.13 -18.47 29.87
CA ILE A 334 4.85 -17.93 29.43
C ILE A 334 4.01 -17.58 30.67
N ASP A 335 4.09 -16.33 31.12
CA ASP A 335 3.17 -15.79 32.12
C ASP A 335 2.04 -15.01 31.43
N LEU A 336 0.96 -15.74 31.09
CA LEU A 336 -0.23 -15.17 30.44
C LEU A 336 -0.83 -14.02 31.25
N LYS A 337 -0.82 -14.12 32.59
CA LYS A 337 -1.39 -13.11 33.47
C LYS A 337 -0.59 -11.83 33.41
N LYS A 338 0.74 -11.93 33.45
CA LYS A 338 1.65 -10.79 33.29
C LYS A 338 1.51 -10.18 31.89
N ALA A 339 1.53 -10.98 30.84
CA ALA A 339 1.38 -10.48 29.47
C ALA A 339 0.04 -9.75 29.25
N LYS A 340 -1.06 -10.27 29.82
CA LYS A 340 -2.38 -9.61 29.81
C LYS A 340 -2.36 -8.26 30.51
N GLN A 341 -1.71 -8.18 31.68
CA GLN A 341 -1.57 -6.94 32.44
C GLN A 341 -0.74 -5.89 31.70
N GLU A 342 0.40 -6.31 31.13
CA GLU A 342 1.25 -5.43 30.32
C GLU A 342 0.50 -4.88 29.10
N PHE A 343 -0.27 -5.73 28.41
CA PHE A 343 -1.06 -5.30 27.26
C PHE A 343 -2.20 -4.36 27.66
N ALA A 344 -2.93 -4.67 28.74
CA ALA A 344 -3.97 -3.78 29.26
C ALA A 344 -3.42 -2.40 29.65
N GLN A 345 -2.24 -2.37 30.28
CA GLN A 345 -1.57 -1.11 30.61
C GLN A 345 -1.16 -0.35 29.36
N ALA A 346 -0.57 -1.02 28.37
CA ALA A 346 -0.16 -0.38 27.13
C ALA A 346 -1.35 0.23 26.36
N LEU A 347 -2.49 -0.49 26.29
CA LEU A 347 -3.75 0.00 25.73
C LEU A 347 -4.25 1.27 26.44
N SER A 348 -4.19 1.30 27.77
CA SER A 348 -4.58 2.49 28.53
C SER A 348 -3.66 3.70 28.28
N GLU A 349 -2.34 3.46 28.17
CA GLU A 349 -1.36 4.52 27.90
C GLU A 349 -1.52 5.11 26.49
N ILE A 350 -1.69 4.26 25.48
CA ILE A 350 -1.87 4.71 24.09
C ILE A 350 -3.26 5.32 23.87
N GLU A 351 -4.31 4.86 24.55
CA GLU A 351 -5.61 5.55 24.58
C GLU A 351 -5.46 6.97 25.14
N GLY A 352 -4.77 7.12 26.27
CA GLY A 352 -4.53 8.42 26.89
C GLY A 352 -3.75 9.38 25.97
N PHE A 353 -2.76 8.86 25.25
CA PHE A 353 -2.03 9.63 24.25
C PHE A 353 -2.89 10.00 23.04
N ALA A 354 -3.62 9.04 22.46
CA ALA A 354 -4.53 9.28 21.35
C ALA A 354 -5.58 10.35 21.69
N LYS A 355 -6.09 10.34 22.93
CA LYS A 355 -6.99 11.38 23.45
C LYS A 355 -6.32 12.77 23.50
N LYS A 356 -5.06 12.84 23.95
CA LYS A 356 -4.28 14.09 24.04
C LYS A 356 -4.16 14.76 22.66
N ILE A 357 -3.87 13.97 21.62
CA ILE A 357 -3.74 14.46 20.23
C ILE A 357 -5.07 14.46 19.45
N GLN A 358 -6.20 14.26 20.15
CA GLN A 358 -7.55 14.21 19.55
C GLN A 358 -7.70 13.21 18.39
N SER A 359 -6.95 12.11 18.43
CA SER A 359 -7.01 11.06 17.41
C SER A 359 -8.26 10.20 17.56
N SER A 360 -8.88 9.86 16.42
CA SER A 360 -10.02 8.94 16.35
C SER A 360 -9.69 7.51 16.82
N TYR A 361 -8.40 7.14 16.88
CA TYR A 361 -7.93 5.85 17.38
C TYR A 361 -8.10 5.66 18.88
N GLN A 362 -8.38 6.73 19.65
CA GLN A 362 -8.65 6.60 21.09
C GLN A 362 -9.73 5.53 21.36
N GLU A 363 -10.83 5.56 20.60
CA GLU A 363 -11.92 4.61 20.79
C GLU A 363 -11.53 3.18 20.43
N ALA A 364 -10.61 2.99 19.47
CA ALA A 364 -10.09 1.67 19.10
C ALA A 364 -9.36 0.99 20.25
N PHE A 365 -8.45 1.70 20.90
CA PHE A 365 -7.69 1.17 22.05
C PHE A 365 -8.60 0.88 23.24
N ARG A 366 -9.58 1.77 23.49
CA ARG A 366 -10.61 1.56 24.51
C ARG A 366 -11.45 0.31 24.19
N PHE A 367 -11.80 0.09 22.93
CA PHE A 367 -12.57 -1.05 22.47
C PHE A 367 -11.80 -2.36 22.62
N ALA A 368 -10.52 -2.40 22.24
CA ALA A 368 -9.66 -3.54 22.52
C ALA A 368 -9.55 -3.83 24.03
N GLY A 369 -9.39 -2.77 24.85
CA GLY A 369 -9.35 -2.87 26.31
C GLY A 369 -10.63 -3.45 26.92
N TYR A 370 -11.79 -3.12 26.35
CA TYR A 370 -13.08 -3.69 26.76
C TYR A 370 -13.09 -5.23 26.61
N PHE A 371 -12.66 -5.76 25.46
CA PHE A 371 -12.62 -7.20 25.22
C PHE A 371 -11.51 -7.91 26.01
N LEU A 372 -10.42 -7.21 26.35
CA LEU A 372 -9.40 -7.76 27.23
C LEU A 372 -9.86 -7.89 28.69
N SER A 373 -10.86 -7.08 29.09
CA SER A 373 -11.40 -7.03 30.44
C SER A 373 -12.41 -8.15 30.73
N ALA A 374 -12.62 -8.45 32.02
CA ALA A 374 -13.68 -9.37 32.47
C ALA A 374 -15.10 -8.77 32.38
N ALA A 375 -15.28 -7.64 31.71
CA ALA A 375 -16.53 -6.88 31.70
C ALA A 375 -17.45 -7.21 30.51
N VAL A 376 -17.05 -8.12 29.62
CA VAL A 376 -17.88 -8.57 28.49
C VAL A 376 -18.95 -9.53 29.03
N PRO A 377 -20.23 -9.34 28.67
CA PRO A 377 -21.30 -10.27 29.01
C PRO A 377 -20.94 -11.71 28.58
N ALA A 378 -21.28 -12.68 29.44
CA ALA A 378 -21.08 -14.09 29.13
C ALA A 378 -22.20 -14.61 28.21
N GLY A 379 -21.86 -15.48 27.26
CA GLY A 379 -22.82 -16.06 26.32
C GLY A 379 -22.14 -16.94 25.26
N ASN A 380 -22.92 -17.36 24.25
CA ASN A 380 -22.52 -18.36 23.24
C ASN A 380 -22.07 -17.76 21.90
N TYR A 381 -21.88 -16.43 21.85
CA TYR A 381 -21.50 -15.69 20.64
C TYR A 381 -22.40 -15.97 19.43
N ASP A 382 -23.71 -16.04 19.68
CA ASP A 382 -24.78 -16.14 18.68
C ASP A 382 -25.42 -14.75 18.41
N PRO A 383 -26.33 -14.61 17.42
CA PRO A 383 -26.95 -13.32 17.14
C PRO A 383 -27.66 -12.66 18.35
N PRO A 384 -28.36 -13.39 19.23
CA PRO A 384 -28.86 -12.81 20.49
C PRO A 384 -27.75 -12.27 21.40
N HIS A 385 -26.62 -12.97 21.51
CA HIS A 385 -25.49 -12.50 22.31
C HIS A 385 -24.83 -11.24 21.73
N LEU A 386 -24.77 -11.11 20.39
CA LEU A 386 -24.32 -9.88 19.73
C LEU A 386 -25.11 -8.67 20.21
N GLU A 387 -26.45 -8.75 20.23
CA GLU A 387 -27.29 -7.65 20.71
C GLU A 387 -27.02 -7.26 22.17
N ILE A 388 -26.71 -8.25 23.02
CA ILE A 388 -26.38 -8.01 24.44
C ILE A 388 -25.07 -7.25 24.56
N ILE A 389 -24.03 -7.67 23.82
CA ILE A 389 -22.72 -6.98 23.83
C ILE A 389 -22.87 -5.58 23.25
N SER A 390 -23.63 -5.40 22.16
CA SER A 390 -23.90 -4.09 21.57
C SER A 390 -24.53 -3.12 22.57
N LYS A 391 -25.57 -3.56 23.30
CA LYS A 391 -26.24 -2.74 24.33
C LYS A 391 -25.31 -2.41 25.49
N ASP A 392 -24.43 -3.32 25.89
CA ASP A 392 -23.45 -3.07 26.95
C ASP A 392 -22.38 -2.06 26.50
N LEU A 393 -21.94 -2.12 25.25
CA LEU A 393 -21.03 -1.12 24.66
C LEU A 393 -21.69 0.27 24.59
N GLU A 394 -22.95 0.37 24.14
CA GLU A 394 -23.71 1.62 24.13
C GLU A 394 -23.81 2.22 25.54
N ALA A 395 -24.17 1.40 26.54
CA ALA A 395 -24.27 1.82 27.94
C ALA A 395 -22.93 2.31 28.51
N LYS A 396 -21.80 1.83 27.97
CA LYS A 396 -20.43 2.25 28.32
C LYS A 396 -19.93 3.44 27.50
N GLY A 397 -20.78 4.03 26.65
CA GLY A 397 -20.47 5.23 25.88
C GLY A 397 -19.56 4.98 24.68
N PHE A 398 -19.62 3.79 24.09
CA PHE A 398 -19.04 3.53 22.76
C PHE A 398 -19.94 4.08 21.66
N SER A 399 -19.31 4.55 20.57
CA SER A 399 -20.02 5.11 19.42
C SER A 399 -20.71 4.03 18.57
N GLU A 400 -21.64 4.47 17.71
CA GLU A 400 -22.25 3.61 16.67
C GLU A 400 -21.21 2.91 15.79
N ARG A 401 -20.05 3.56 15.59
CA ARG A 401 -18.96 2.99 14.81
C ARG A 401 -18.35 1.77 15.49
N ALA A 402 -18.10 1.84 16.79
CA ALA A 402 -17.58 0.70 17.54
C ALA A 402 -18.55 -0.50 17.47
N ILE A 403 -19.86 -0.22 17.46
CA ILE A 403 -20.90 -1.24 17.30
C ILE A 403 -20.87 -1.83 15.89
N GLN A 404 -20.73 -1.00 14.85
CA GLN A 404 -20.58 -1.50 13.49
C GLN A 404 -19.34 -2.40 13.33
N ILE A 405 -18.24 -2.06 14.01
CA ILE A 405 -17.02 -2.88 14.01
C ILE A 405 -17.24 -4.20 14.72
N LEU A 406 -17.94 -4.20 15.86
CA LEU A 406 -18.37 -5.44 16.52
C LEU A 406 -19.18 -6.30 15.56
N VAL A 407 -20.22 -5.75 14.92
CA VAL A 407 -21.09 -6.47 13.98
C VAL A 407 -20.28 -7.06 12.82
N ASN A 408 -19.40 -6.27 12.21
CA ASN A 408 -18.58 -6.70 11.07
C ASN A 408 -17.59 -7.82 11.45
N ASN A 409 -17.11 -7.82 12.69
CA ASN A 409 -16.11 -8.78 13.18
C ASN A 409 -16.71 -9.91 14.03
N PHE A 410 -18.02 -9.92 14.30
CA PHE A 410 -18.66 -10.86 15.21
C PHE A 410 -18.51 -12.32 14.77
N LEU A 411 -18.43 -12.55 13.46
CA LEU A 411 -18.17 -13.87 12.88
C LEU A 411 -16.91 -14.53 13.48
N TYR A 412 -15.86 -13.78 13.82
CA TYR A 412 -14.66 -14.36 14.43
C TYR A 412 -14.95 -14.94 15.82
N LEU A 413 -15.75 -14.26 16.63
CA LEU A 413 -16.16 -14.74 17.95
C LEU A 413 -16.98 -16.04 17.82
N GLU A 414 -17.90 -16.07 16.86
CA GLU A 414 -18.72 -17.24 16.56
C GLU A 414 -17.86 -18.43 16.10
N GLU A 415 -16.93 -18.21 15.16
CA GLU A 415 -16.07 -19.28 14.64
C GLU A 415 -15.09 -19.81 15.68
N TRP A 416 -14.44 -18.96 16.48
CA TRP A 416 -13.57 -19.42 17.56
C TRP A 416 -14.34 -20.19 18.64
N HIS A 417 -15.59 -19.79 18.91
CA HIS A 417 -16.48 -20.54 19.80
C HIS A 417 -16.82 -21.94 19.23
N LYS A 418 -17.13 -22.05 17.93
CA LYS A 418 -17.33 -23.34 17.25
C LYS A 418 -16.08 -24.22 17.28
N MET A 419 -14.89 -23.62 17.24
CA MET A 419 -13.60 -24.29 17.42
C MET A 419 -13.32 -24.70 18.88
N LYS A 420 -14.24 -24.41 19.81
CA LYS A 420 -14.16 -24.72 21.24
C LYS A 420 -13.01 -24.03 21.97
N PHE A 421 -12.62 -22.84 21.50
CA PHE A 421 -11.71 -22.00 22.28
C PHE A 421 -12.42 -21.54 23.56
N ASP A 422 -11.68 -21.44 24.66
CA ASP A 422 -12.23 -20.91 25.90
C ASP A 422 -12.44 -19.40 25.80
N THR A 423 -13.33 -18.87 26.65
CA THR A 423 -13.72 -17.45 26.67
C THR A 423 -12.52 -16.50 26.77
N GLU A 424 -11.48 -16.83 27.55
CA GLU A 424 -10.30 -15.95 27.65
C GLU A 424 -9.53 -15.88 26.34
N THR A 425 -9.39 -17.01 25.63
CA THR A 425 -8.78 -17.04 24.29
C THR A 425 -9.58 -16.25 23.28
N ILE A 426 -10.90 -16.48 23.23
CA ILE A 426 -11.80 -15.81 22.26
C ILE A 426 -11.72 -14.29 22.43
N LEU A 427 -11.92 -13.81 23.65
CA LEU A 427 -11.94 -12.38 23.93
C LEU A 427 -10.54 -11.75 23.78
N GLY A 428 -9.48 -12.47 24.18
CA GLY A 428 -8.11 -12.02 24.01
C GLY A 428 -7.69 -11.87 22.54
N LEU A 429 -8.04 -12.83 21.68
CA LEU A 429 -7.80 -12.73 20.23
C LEU A 429 -8.59 -11.59 19.61
N PHE A 430 -9.83 -11.38 20.05
CA PHE A 430 -10.64 -10.27 19.59
C PHE A 430 -10.04 -8.91 19.99
N ALA A 431 -9.52 -8.80 21.21
CA ALA A 431 -8.81 -7.60 21.66
C ALA A 431 -7.56 -7.32 20.82
N VAL A 432 -6.71 -8.33 20.58
CA VAL A 432 -5.50 -8.20 19.73
C VAL A 432 -5.87 -7.76 18.32
N ASN A 433 -6.87 -8.38 17.69
CA ASN A 433 -7.29 -8.06 16.32
C ASN A 433 -7.78 -6.61 16.17
N ASN A 434 -8.44 -6.06 17.19
CA ASN A 434 -9.00 -4.70 17.14
C ASN A 434 -8.09 -3.63 17.75
N ALA A 435 -6.94 -4.00 18.32
CA ALA A 435 -5.98 -3.05 18.89
C ALA A 435 -5.13 -2.33 17.83
N ASP A 436 -4.94 -2.95 16.66
CA ASP A 436 -4.13 -2.40 15.56
C ASP A 436 -4.98 -1.95 14.35
N HIS A 437 -6.07 -2.67 14.07
CA HIS A 437 -6.93 -2.42 12.91
C HIS A 437 -8.38 -2.14 13.34
N PHE A 438 -8.78 -0.86 13.37
CA PHE A 438 -10.14 -0.47 13.76
C PHE A 438 -11.03 -0.21 12.54
N GLY A 439 -11.75 -1.24 12.09
CA GLY A 439 -12.86 -1.06 11.14
C GLY A 439 -12.50 -0.50 9.77
N GLY A 440 -11.29 -0.75 9.26
CA GLY A 440 -10.86 -0.29 7.94
C GLY A 440 -10.38 1.17 7.88
N MET A 441 -10.00 1.78 9.00
CA MET A 441 -9.61 3.19 9.11
C MET A 441 -8.14 3.51 8.80
N GLY A 442 -7.42 2.60 8.15
CA GLY A 442 -5.95 2.60 8.16
C GLY A 442 -5.39 1.97 9.42
N SER A 443 -4.07 1.91 9.55
CA SER A 443 -3.37 1.50 10.76
C SER A 443 -3.06 2.71 11.63
N TRP A 444 -2.99 2.55 12.95
CA TRP A 444 -2.41 3.58 13.84
C TRP A 444 -1.01 4.04 13.39
N ASN A 445 -0.29 3.17 12.68
CA ASN A 445 1.02 3.47 12.10
C ASN A 445 0.98 4.46 10.91
N ASP A 446 -0.19 4.64 10.29
CA ASP A 446 -0.40 5.62 9.22
C ASP A 446 -0.73 7.03 9.77
N GLN A 447 -0.93 7.15 11.09
CA GLN A 447 -1.25 8.43 11.74
C GLN A 447 0.00 9.33 11.76
N TYR A 448 -0.08 10.44 11.02
CA TYR A 448 0.92 11.49 11.11
C TYR A 448 0.77 12.28 12.42
N VAL A 449 1.86 12.44 13.18
CA VAL A 449 1.90 13.13 14.49
C VAL A 449 3.14 14.03 14.58
N GLU A 450 2.94 15.36 14.60
CA GLU A 450 4.02 16.34 14.74
C GLU A 450 4.22 16.84 16.18
N GLU A 451 3.18 16.84 16.99
CA GLU A 451 3.14 17.57 18.27
C GLU A 451 3.97 16.91 19.39
N ASP A 452 4.19 15.59 19.32
CA ASP A 452 4.92 14.80 20.33
C ASP A 452 5.41 13.45 19.76
N PRO A 453 6.34 13.49 18.78
CA PRO A 453 6.78 12.30 18.04
C PRO A 453 7.50 11.27 18.93
N GLU A 454 8.21 11.72 19.98
CA GLU A 454 8.90 10.83 20.92
C GLU A 454 7.91 9.99 21.74
N THR A 455 6.86 10.64 22.29
CA THR A 455 5.84 9.92 23.03
C THR A 455 5.05 8.99 22.11
N TYR A 456 4.68 9.45 20.91
CA TYR A 456 4.03 8.63 19.89
C TYR A 456 4.83 7.35 19.62
N ASN A 457 6.13 7.48 19.31
CA ASN A 457 7.01 6.34 19.06
C ASN A 457 7.06 5.37 20.25
N ARG A 458 7.20 5.89 21.47
CA ARG A 458 7.31 5.10 22.69
C ARG A 458 6.02 4.32 23.00
N VAL A 459 4.86 4.98 22.99
CA VAL A 459 3.58 4.32 23.31
C VAL A 459 3.19 3.32 22.24
N SER A 460 3.47 3.63 20.96
CA SER A 460 3.24 2.72 19.84
C SER A 460 4.07 1.44 20.04
N ALA A 461 5.40 1.57 20.14
CA ALA A 461 6.28 0.43 20.27
C ALA A 461 5.95 -0.45 21.48
N ARG A 462 5.61 0.17 22.63
CA ARG A 462 5.19 -0.56 23.83
C ARG A 462 3.88 -1.33 23.62
N THR A 463 2.89 -0.72 22.98
CA THR A 463 1.62 -1.39 22.66
C THR A 463 1.83 -2.57 21.73
N PHE A 464 2.63 -2.42 20.66
CA PHE A 464 2.92 -3.52 19.74
C PHE A 464 3.70 -4.67 20.40
N ASP A 465 4.70 -4.37 21.22
CA ASP A 465 5.45 -5.38 21.96
C ASP A 465 4.57 -6.13 22.97
N ALA A 466 3.76 -5.42 23.75
CA ALA A 466 2.85 -6.03 24.71
C ALA A 466 1.75 -6.86 24.04
N MET A 467 1.18 -6.36 22.93
CA MET A 467 0.21 -7.08 22.10
C MET A 467 0.79 -8.41 21.60
N LYS A 468 2.02 -8.39 21.06
CA LYS A 468 2.71 -9.60 20.58
C LYS A 468 2.95 -10.60 21.71
N LYS A 469 3.51 -10.14 22.83
CA LYS A 469 3.75 -11.00 24.01
C LYS A 469 2.47 -11.64 24.50
N TYR A 470 1.37 -10.88 24.56
CA TYR A 470 0.07 -11.39 24.95
C TYR A 470 -0.47 -12.41 23.94
N PHE A 471 -0.44 -12.11 22.64
CA PHE A 471 -0.87 -13.03 21.58
C PHE A 471 -0.12 -14.37 21.61
N VAL A 472 1.21 -14.32 21.69
CA VAL A 472 2.07 -15.50 21.81
C VAL A 472 1.74 -16.29 23.07
N SER A 473 1.58 -15.61 24.21
CA SER A 473 1.24 -16.26 25.49
C SER A 473 -0.14 -16.91 25.46
N LEU A 474 -1.11 -16.25 24.82
CA LEU A 474 -2.49 -16.69 24.74
C LEU A 474 -2.66 -17.96 23.91
N LEU A 475 -1.97 -18.04 22.76
CA LEU A 475 -2.02 -19.19 21.86
C LEU A 475 -1.08 -20.33 22.26
N SER A 476 -0.18 -20.11 23.22
CA SER A 476 0.78 -21.11 23.68
C SER A 476 0.40 -21.77 25.01
N LYS A 477 -0.79 -21.47 25.54
CA LYS A 477 -1.25 -21.97 26.84
C LYS A 477 -1.55 -23.47 26.87
#